data_AF-A0A7G8T9D2-F1
#
_entry.id   AF-A0A7G8T9D2-F1
#
_cell.length_a   1.000
_cell.length_b   1.000
_cell.length_c   1.000
_cell.angle_alpha   90.00
_cell.angle_beta   90.00
_cell.angle_gamma   90.00
#
_symmetry.space_group_name_H-M   'P 1'
#
loop_
_entity.id
_entity.type
_entity.pdbx_description
1 polymer ?
#
loop_
_entity_poly.entity_id
_entity_poly.type
_entity_poly.pdbx_seq_one_letter_code
_entity_poly.pdbx_strand_id
1 'polypeptide(L)'
;MKTGSPATMQLFGKGKKTRRVPLAQRTASHFKKYLQRFHPDENEYSQKYIFYTMRYGEHHRMTANNVRVFLREYGQKARKYCPEIPENVHPHLFRHSRAMHLYQRGMDLTLVSQWLGHANLQTTLVYAHADTEQKRRAIELAESSSSPAKKNPSTGKYTVSDEETLKKLYGLR
;
A
#
# COMPACT_ATOMS: atom_id res chain seq x y z
N MET A 1 9.94 -11.15 11.95
CA MET A 1 8.51 -10.86 11.67
C MET A 1 7.70 -11.46 12.80
N LYS A 2 6.68 -10.78 13.35
CA LYS A 2 5.82 -11.38 14.38
C LYS A 2 4.56 -11.96 13.72
N THR A 3 4.36 -13.26 13.86
CA THR A 3 3.23 -14.02 13.26
C THR A 3 1.99 -14.11 14.16
N GLY A 4 2.04 -13.57 15.39
CA GLY A 4 0.88 -13.44 16.28
C GLY A 4 -0.22 -12.52 15.71
N SER A 5 -1.34 -12.34 16.40
CA SER A 5 -2.45 -11.49 15.93
C SER A 5 -2.38 -10.09 16.57
N PRO A 6 -2.32 -8.98 15.80
CA PRO A 6 -2.18 -8.93 14.35
C PRO A 6 -0.73 -9.22 13.90
N ALA A 7 -0.60 -9.91 12.77
CA ALA A 7 0.71 -10.25 12.22
C ALA A 7 1.38 -8.97 11.73
N THR A 8 2.60 -8.70 12.18
CA THR A 8 3.31 -7.46 11.85
C THR A 8 4.72 -7.75 11.33
N MET A 9 5.12 -6.98 10.32
CA MET A 9 6.48 -6.98 9.78
C MET A 9 7.14 -5.65 10.11
N GLN A 10 8.32 -5.70 10.73
CA GLN A 10 9.15 -4.53 10.95
C GLN A 10 10.13 -4.38 9.79
N LEU A 11 10.13 -3.20 9.18
CA LEU A 11 10.98 -2.86 8.04
C LEU A 11 11.95 -1.76 8.43
N PHE A 12 13.21 -1.93 8.08
CA PHE A 12 14.28 -0.96 8.29
C PHE A 12 14.48 -0.12 7.03
N GLY A 13 14.50 1.20 7.18
CA GLY A 13 14.68 2.16 6.09
C GLY A 13 15.92 3.04 6.27
N LYS A 14 16.08 4.00 5.37
CA LYS A 14 17.19 4.97 5.39
C LYS A 14 17.20 5.77 6.69
N GLY A 15 18.39 6.00 7.25
CA GLY A 15 18.57 6.78 8.49
C GLY A 15 18.07 6.07 9.75
N LYS A 16 18.15 4.74 9.80
CA LYS A 16 17.66 3.90 10.92
C LYS A 16 16.15 4.03 11.20
N LYS A 17 15.39 4.65 10.30
CA LYS A 17 13.92 4.72 10.42
C LYS A 17 13.34 3.32 10.33
N THR A 18 12.50 2.95 11.29
CA THR A 18 11.78 1.67 11.27
C THR A 18 10.30 1.93 11.06
N ARG A 19 9.61 0.98 10.42
CA ARG A 19 8.15 1.00 10.32
C ARG A 19 7.60 -0.39 10.56
N ARG A 20 6.47 -0.46 11.26
CA ARG A 20 5.72 -1.70 11.48
C ARG A 20 4.53 -1.72 10.52
N VAL A 21 4.49 -2.73 9.68
CA VAL A 21 3.45 -2.91 8.67
C VAL A 21 2.57 -4.08 9.09
N PRO A 22 1.25 -3.88 9.28
CA PRO A 22 0.33 -4.99 9.50
C PRO A 22 0.24 -5.83 8.23
N LEU A 23 0.23 -7.15 8.41
CA LEU A 23 0.08 -8.11 7.33
C LEU A 23 -1.35 -8.63 7.30
N ALA A 24 -1.92 -8.73 6.10
CA ALA A 24 -3.17 -9.44 5.92
C ALA A 24 -2.99 -10.91 6.35
N GLN A 25 -4.04 -11.52 6.91
CA GLN A 25 -4.00 -12.91 7.37
C GLN A 25 -3.55 -13.89 6.27
N ARG A 26 -4.00 -13.65 5.01
CA ARG A 26 -3.56 -14.43 3.85
C ARG A 26 -2.06 -14.35 3.59
N THR A 27 -1.46 -13.17 3.78
CA THR A 27 -0.01 -12.94 3.63
C THR A 27 0.76 -13.60 4.77
N ALA A 28 0.30 -13.44 6.01
CA ALA A 28 0.90 -14.10 7.17
C ALA A 28 0.87 -15.63 7.02
N SER A 29 -0.24 -16.18 6.52
CA SER A 29 -0.40 -17.62 6.26
C SER A 29 0.54 -18.13 5.18
N HIS A 30 0.68 -17.40 4.07
CA HIS A 30 1.66 -17.73 3.03
C HIS A 30 3.10 -17.69 3.56
N PHE A 31 3.43 -16.69 4.36
CA PHE A 31 4.76 -16.60 4.95
C PHE A 31 5.05 -17.75 5.92
N LYS A 32 4.07 -18.18 6.72
CA LYS A 32 4.22 -19.36 7.58
C LYS A 32 4.52 -20.63 6.77
N LYS A 33 3.78 -20.85 5.67
CA LYS A 33 4.03 -21.97 4.75
C LYS A 33 5.41 -21.88 4.10
N TYR A 34 5.84 -20.67 3.74
CA TYR A 34 7.17 -20.42 3.21
C TYR A 34 8.27 -20.81 4.21
N LEU A 35 8.16 -20.39 5.46
CA LEU A 35 9.13 -20.77 6.50
C LEU A 35 9.18 -22.29 6.71
N GLN A 36 8.02 -22.94 6.80
CA GLN A 36 7.97 -24.41 6.95
C GLN A 36 8.66 -25.14 5.79
N ARG A 37 8.62 -24.58 4.57
CA ARG A 37 9.20 -25.22 3.38
C ARG A 37 10.68 -24.93 3.21
N PHE A 38 11.12 -23.71 3.47
CA PHE A 38 12.47 -23.23 3.12
C PHE A 38 13.38 -22.99 4.34
N HIS A 39 12.81 -23.04 5.54
CA HIS A 39 13.46 -22.82 6.84
C HIS A 39 12.89 -23.76 7.92
N PRO A 40 12.75 -25.08 7.66
CA PRO A 40 12.06 -26.00 8.59
C PRO A 40 12.75 -26.12 9.95
N ASP A 41 14.08 -26.00 9.99
CA ASP A 41 14.91 -26.17 11.18
C ASP A 41 15.28 -24.84 11.86
N GLU A 42 14.72 -23.73 11.38
CA GLU A 42 15.04 -22.39 11.86
C GLU A 42 13.97 -21.88 12.83
N ASN A 43 14.40 -21.12 13.84
CA ASN A 43 13.52 -20.42 14.76
C ASN A 43 13.63 -18.89 14.60
N GLU A 44 12.94 -18.15 15.46
CA GLU A 44 12.89 -16.68 15.39
C GLU A 44 14.23 -15.97 15.67
N TYR A 45 15.24 -16.69 16.19
CA TYR A 45 16.59 -16.19 16.44
C TYR A 45 17.57 -16.50 15.29
N SER A 46 17.10 -17.15 14.21
CA SER A 46 17.94 -17.47 13.06
C SER A 46 18.56 -16.22 12.44
N GLN A 47 19.85 -16.31 12.12
CA GLN A 47 20.58 -15.27 11.38
C GLN A 47 20.58 -15.51 9.87
N LYS A 48 19.97 -16.60 9.39
CA LYS A 48 19.90 -16.90 7.95
C LYS A 48 19.00 -15.89 7.25
N TYR A 49 19.31 -15.61 5.98
CA TYR A 49 18.47 -14.73 5.18
C TYR A 49 17.09 -15.35 4.98
N ILE A 50 16.03 -14.63 5.37
CA ILE A 50 14.65 -15.08 5.15
C ILE A 50 14.41 -15.35 3.65
N PHE A 51 14.85 -14.45 2.78
CA PHE A 51 14.78 -14.61 1.32
C PHE A 51 16.19 -14.68 0.75
N TYR A 52 16.50 -15.77 0.06
CA TYR A 52 17.83 -16.05 -0.48
C TYR A 52 17.75 -16.56 -1.92
N THR A 53 18.90 -16.56 -2.59
CA THR A 53 19.12 -17.24 -3.87
C THR A 53 20.22 -18.28 -3.72
N MET A 54 20.12 -19.38 -4.44
CA MET A 54 21.17 -20.41 -4.47
C MET A 54 22.22 -20.05 -5.53
N ARG A 55 23.50 -20.00 -5.16
CA ARG A 55 24.61 -19.90 -6.10
C ARG A 55 25.75 -20.76 -5.59
N TYR A 56 26.32 -21.61 -6.47
CA TYR A 56 27.39 -22.56 -6.09
C TYR A 56 27.05 -23.45 -4.87
N GLY A 57 25.77 -23.79 -4.68
CA GLY A 57 25.31 -24.57 -3.53
C GLY A 57 25.09 -23.77 -2.24
N GLU A 58 25.40 -22.47 -2.21
CA GLU A 58 25.29 -21.63 -1.03
C GLU A 58 24.11 -20.65 -1.09
N HIS A 59 23.64 -20.26 0.10
CA HIS A 59 22.58 -19.29 0.28
C HIS A 59 23.16 -17.87 0.24
N HIS A 60 22.80 -17.10 -0.78
CA HIS A 60 23.15 -15.69 -0.85
C HIS A 60 21.94 -14.81 -0.61
N ARG A 61 22.17 -13.64 -0.02
CA ARG A 61 21.14 -12.62 0.15
C ARG A 61 20.52 -12.26 -1.20
N MET A 62 19.19 -12.31 -1.27
CA MET A 62 18.48 -11.88 -2.46
C MET A 62 18.67 -10.37 -2.68
N THR A 63 19.14 -10.00 -3.88
CA THR A 63 19.31 -8.61 -4.27
C THR A 63 18.03 -8.04 -4.88
N ALA A 64 17.93 -6.71 -4.95
CA ALA A 64 16.82 -6.05 -5.65
C ALA A 64 16.74 -6.46 -7.14
N ASN A 65 17.88 -6.78 -7.77
CA ASN A 65 17.88 -7.25 -9.14
C ASN A 65 17.28 -8.66 -9.28
N ASN A 66 17.58 -9.57 -8.34
CA ASN A 66 16.95 -10.89 -8.33
C ASN A 66 15.42 -10.78 -8.23
N VAL A 67 14.92 -9.89 -7.37
CA VAL A 67 13.48 -9.65 -7.25
C VAL A 67 12.89 -9.13 -8.56
N ARG A 68 13.57 -8.21 -9.27
CA ARG A 68 13.11 -7.72 -10.59
C ARG A 68 13.02 -8.86 -11.61
N VAL A 69 14.04 -9.72 -11.66
CA VAL A 69 14.06 -10.87 -12.57
C VAL A 69 12.89 -11.81 -12.28
N PHE A 70 12.69 -12.20 -11.01
CA PHE A 70 11.56 -13.05 -10.63
C PHE A 70 10.22 -12.43 -10.99
N LEU A 71 10.00 -11.14 -10.68
CA LEU A 71 8.74 -10.48 -11.01
C LEU A 71 8.48 -10.41 -12.52
N ARG A 72 9.52 -10.19 -13.33
CA ARG A 72 9.40 -10.22 -14.80
C ARG A 72 8.99 -11.61 -15.28
N GLU A 73 9.65 -12.66 -14.80
CA GLU A 73 9.33 -14.04 -15.18
C GLU A 73 7.92 -14.45 -14.77
N TYR A 74 7.52 -14.15 -13.52
CA TYR A 74 6.15 -14.44 -13.07
C TYR A 74 5.11 -13.60 -13.80
N GLY A 75 5.42 -12.34 -14.13
CA GLY A 75 4.57 -11.48 -14.95
C GLY A 75 4.34 -12.03 -16.36
N GLN A 76 5.40 -12.56 -17.00
CA GLN A 76 5.29 -13.24 -18.30
C GLN A 76 4.43 -14.51 -18.20
N LYS A 77 4.64 -15.34 -17.17
CA LYS A 77 3.83 -16.56 -16.96
C LYS A 77 2.37 -16.23 -16.70
N ALA A 78 2.09 -15.22 -15.86
CA ALA A 78 0.73 -14.82 -15.53
C ALA A 78 -0.01 -14.23 -16.74
N ARG A 79 0.70 -13.52 -17.63
CA ARG A 79 0.13 -12.96 -18.87
C ARG A 79 -0.49 -14.00 -19.78
N LYS A 80 0.01 -15.25 -19.76
CA LYS A 80 -0.58 -16.36 -20.53
C LYS A 80 -2.04 -16.63 -20.15
N TYR A 81 -2.44 -16.27 -18.92
CA TYR A 81 -3.80 -16.45 -18.40
C TYR A 81 -4.55 -15.13 -18.24
N CYS A 82 -3.83 -14.01 -18.12
CA CYS A 82 -4.39 -12.68 -17.93
C CYS A 82 -3.65 -11.68 -18.84
N PRO A 83 -4.10 -11.49 -20.09
CA PRO A 83 -3.41 -10.66 -21.08
C PRO A 83 -3.22 -9.20 -20.65
N GLU A 84 -4.06 -8.71 -19.74
CA GLU A 84 -4.05 -7.34 -19.20
C GLU A 84 -2.84 -7.03 -18.31
N ILE A 85 -2.13 -8.04 -17.81
CA ILE A 85 -0.93 -7.82 -16.99
C ILE A 85 0.10 -7.02 -17.82
N PRO A 86 0.68 -5.91 -17.35
CA PRO A 86 1.62 -5.09 -18.13
C PRO A 86 2.92 -5.81 -18.47
N GLU A 87 3.53 -5.53 -19.63
CA GLU A 87 4.75 -6.22 -20.10
C GLU A 87 5.90 -6.14 -19.09
N ASN A 88 6.15 -4.95 -18.56
CA ASN A 88 7.24 -4.70 -17.63
C ASN A 88 6.79 -4.73 -16.17
N VAL A 89 6.65 -5.95 -15.64
CA VAL A 89 6.33 -6.17 -14.24
C VAL A 89 7.58 -6.03 -13.36
N HIS A 90 7.55 -5.11 -12.40
CA HIS A 90 8.70 -4.79 -11.55
C HIS A 90 8.23 -4.27 -10.17
N PRO A 91 9.13 -4.16 -9.16
CA PRO A 91 8.73 -3.86 -7.78
C PRO A 91 7.98 -2.54 -7.59
N HIS A 92 8.36 -1.49 -8.33
CA HIS A 92 7.70 -0.18 -8.22
C HIS A 92 6.28 -0.24 -8.76
N LEU A 93 6.03 -0.92 -9.88
CA LEU A 93 4.67 -1.16 -10.38
C LEU A 93 3.80 -1.88 -9.35
N PHE A 94 4.29 -2.99 -8.78
CA PHE A 94 3.57 -3.73 -7.74
C PHE A 94 3.21 -2.85 -6.54
N ARG A 95 4.15 -1.98 -6.13
CA ARG A 95 3.94 -1.03 -5.03
C ARG A 95 2.86 0.00 -5.38
N HIS A 96 2.89 0.57 -6.58
CA HIS A 96 1.88 1.52 -7.04
C HIS A 96 0.50 0.86 -7.14
N SER A 97 0.40 -0.32 -7.76
CA SER A 97 -0.86 -1.06 -7.86
C SER A 97 -1.44 -1.39 -6.49
N ARG A 98 -0.60 -1.81 -5.52
CA ARG A 98 -1.08 -2.10 -4.17
C ARG A 98 -1.54 -0.85 -3.43
N ALA A 99 -0.82 0.26 -3.57
CA ALA A 99 -1.20 1.54 -2.97
C ALA A 99 -2.54 2.04 -3.52
N MET A 100 -2.70 2.03 -4.86
CA MET A 100 -3.94 2.42 -5.51
C MET A 100 -5.10 1.53 -5.08
N HIS A 101 -4.91 0.21 -5.07
CA HIS A 101 -5.93 -0.73 -4.61
C HIS A 101 -6.36 -0.48 -3.15
N LEU A 102 -5.44 -0.11 -2.25
CA LEU A 102 -5.79 0.23 -0.87
C LEU A 102 -6.56 1.56 -0.80
N TYR A 103 -6.13 2.56 -1.56
CA TYR A 103 -6.78 3.87 -1.62
C TYR A 103 -8.22 3.75 -2.16
N GLN A 104 -8.41 3.05 -3.27
CA GLN A 104 -9.71 2.74 -3.89
C GLN A 104 -10.68 1.99 -2.97
N ARG A 105 -10.14 1.24 -2.00
CA ARG A 105 -10.90 0.51 -0.98
C ARG A 105 -11.15 1.35 0.27
N GLY A 106 -10.89 2.66 0.23
CA GLY A 106 -11.22 3.62 1.27
C GLY A 106 -10.12 3.84 2.31
N MET A 107 -8.90 3.32 2.09
CA MET A 107 -7.78 3.67 2.97
C MET A 107 -7.38 5.13 2.74
N ASP A 108 -7.29 5.91 3.82
CA ASP A 108 -6.86 7.31 3.74
C ASP A 108 -5.44 7.46 3.17
N LEU A 109 -5.19 8.54 2.42
CA LEU A 109 -3.89 8.80 1.78
C LEU A 109 -2.75 8.91 2.79
N THR A 110 -2.99 9.43 3.99
CA THR A 110 -1.97 9.51 5.03
C THR A 110 -1.57 8.12 5.51
N LEU A 111 -2.53 7.19 5.64
CA LEU A 111 -2.28 5.80 5.98
C LEU A 111 -1.56 5.06 4.86
N VAL A 112 -1.95 5.29 3.59
CA VAL A 112 -1.23 4.75 2.43
C VAL A 112 0.22 5.26 2.43
N SER A 113 0.43 6.55 2.67
CA SER A 113 1.77 7.17 2.74
C SER A 113 2.64 6.55 3.84
N GLN A 114 2.08 6.36 5.04
CA GLN A 114 2.77 5.72 6.17
C GLN A 114 3.08 4.24 5.89
N TRP A 115 2.13 3.50 5.31
CA TRP A 115 2.30 2.09 4.93
C TRP A 115 3.42 1.93 3.91
N LEU A 116 3.46 2.82 2.92
CA LEU A 116 4.51 2.90 1.91
C LEU A 116 5.85 3.37 2.52
N GLY A 117 5.82 4.22 3.53
CA GLY A 117 6.99 4.85 4.14
C GLY A 117 7.53 6.02 3.32
N HIS A 118 6.63 6.81 2.71
CA HIS A 118 7.02 8.05 2.02
C HIS A 118 7.38 9.13 3.03
N ALA A 119 8.49 9.81 2.82
CA ALA A 119 8.93 10.91 3.68
C ALA A 119 8.13 12.19 3.43
N ASN A 120 7.60 12.36 2.22
CA ASN A 120 6.76 13.49 1.82
C ASN A 120 5.42 12.95 1.29
N LEU A 121 4.32 13.52 1.80
CA LEU A 121 2.97 13.16 1.37
C LEU A 121 2.73 13.48 -0.12
N GLN A 122 3.43 14.46 -0.69
CA GLN A 122 3.32 14.80 -2.11
C GLN A 122 3.58 13.61 -3.04
N THR A 123 4.49 12.70 -2.66
CA THR A 123 4.76 11.48 -3.44
C THR A 123 3.55 10.54 -3.49
N THR A 124 2.64 10.63 -2.52
CA THR A 124 1.41 9.82 -2.43
C THR A 124 0.22 10.50 -3.14
N LEU A 125 0.25 11.83 -3.33
CA LEU A 125 -0.82 12.58 -4.00
C LEU A 125 -1.07 12.10 -5.45
N VAL A 126 -0.06 11.54 -6.10
CA VAL A 126 -0.19 10.93 -7.44
C VAL A 126 -1.36 9.93 -7.52
N TYR A 127 -1.67 9.21 -6.43
CA TYR A 127 -2.80 8.28 -6.40
C TYR A 127 -4.15 9.01 -6.34
N ALA A 128 -4.22 10.12 -5.61
CA ALA A 128 -5.43 10.93 -5.52
C ALA A 128 -5.77 11.63 -6.84
N HIS A 129 -4.74 12.05 -7.59
CA HIS A 129 -4.92 12.63 -8.91
C HIS A 129 -5.38 11.59 -9.94
N ALA A 130 -4.89 10.36 -9.83
CA ALA A 130 -5.19 9.28 -10.77
C ALA A 130 -6.57 8.62 -10.56
N ASP A 131 -7.27 8.89 -9.47
CA ASP A 131 -8.58 8.28 -9.18
C ASP A 131 -9.73 9.31 -9.16
N THR A 132 -10.38 9.48 -10.31
CA THR A 132 -11.56 10.33 -10.47
C THR A 132 -12.81 9.70 -9.83
N GLU A 133 -12.90 8.37 -9.77
CA GLU A 133 -14.06 7.66 -9.21
C GLU A 133 -14.16 7.86 -7.71
N GLN A 134 -13.03 7.89 -7.01
CA GLN A 134 -13.03 8.18 -5.58
C GLN A 134 -13.49 9.61 -5.29
N LYS A 135 -13.17 10.58 -6.16
CA LYS A 135 -13.71 11.95 -6.07
C LYS A 135 -15.21 11.97 -6.30
N ARG A 136 -15.71 11.28 -7.33
CA ARG A 136 -17.14 11.14 -7.59
C ARG A 136 -17.89 10.56 -6.39
N ARG A 137 -17.40 9.45 -5.82
CA ARG A 137 -18.00 8.84 -4.63
C ARG A 137 -18.00 9.77 -3.42
N ALA A 138 -16.95 10.58 -3.25
CA ALA A 138 -16.88 11.56 -2.17
C ALA A 138 -17.93 12.67 -2.33
N ILE A 139 -18.14 13.16 -3.57
CA ILE A 139 -19.19 14.12 -3.90
C ILE A 139 -20.57 13.52 -3.59
N GLU A 140 -20.85 12.32 -4.11
CA GLU A 140 -22.14 11.64 -3.90
C GLU A 140 -22.43 11.39 -2.40
N LEU A 141 -21.42 11.01 -1.62
CA LEU A 141 -21.55 10.83 -0.19
C LEU A 141 -21.86 12.15 0.53
N ALA A 142 -21.22 13.24 0.12
CA ALA A 142 -21.45 14.58 0.69
C ALA A 142 -22.86 15.10 0.38
N GLU A 143 -23.35 14.84 -0.83
CA GLU A 143 -24.69 15.25 -1.28
C GLU A 143 -25.80 14.36 -0.71
N SER A 144 -25.50 13.09 -0.40
CA SER A 144 -26.48 12.15 0.14
C SER A 144 -27.13 12.61 1.45
N SER A 145 -28.41 12.32 1.63
CA SER A 145 -29.19 12.58 2.85
C SER A 145 -28.65 11.87 4.09
N SER A 146 -27.80 10.87 3.89
CA SER A 146 -27.19 10.04 4.94
C SER A 146 -25.84 10.57 5.46
N SER A 147 -25.36 11.68 4.90
CA SER A 147 -24.03 12.19 5.20
C SER A 147 -23.87 12.53 6.70
N PRO A 148 -22.79 12.10 7.38
CA PRO A 148 -22.52 12.44 8.78
C PRO A 148 -22.45 13.95 9.02
N ALA A 149 -22.13 14.74 7.99
CA ALA A 149 -22.15 16.20 8.01
C ALA A 149 -23.55 16.79 8.26
N LYS A 150 -24.63 16.05 7.94
CA LYS A 150 -26.01 16.44 8.27
C LYS A 150 -26.41 16.06 9.70
N LYS A 151 -25.69 15.14 10.36
CA LYS A 151 -26.02 14.61 11.70
C LYS A 151 -25.28 15.30 12.86
N ASN A 152 -24.24 16.08 12.59
CA ASN A 152 -23.63 16.96 13.58
C ASN A 152 -23.41 18.34 12.95
N PRO A 153 -24.30 19.32 13.20
CA PRO A 153 -23.91 20.70 13.03
C PRO A 153 -22.91 20.99 14.16
N SER A 154 -21.61 20.78 13.91
CA SER A 154 -20.59 21.38 14.77
C SER A 154 -20.61 22.88 14.53
N THR A 155 -21.60 23.54 15.13
CA THR A 155 -21.65 24.98 15.31
C THR A 155 -20.40 25.40 16.07
N GLY A 156 -19.60 26.28 15.47
CA GLY A 156 -18.83 27.23 16.26
C GLY A 156 -17.36 27.48 15.94
N LYS A 157 -16.80 27.12 14.78
CA LYS A 157 -15.46 27.67 14.42
C LYS A 157 -15.35 28.39 13.08
N TYR A 158 -16.25 28.18 12.14
CA TYR A 158 -16.27 28.96 10.89
C TYR A 158 -17.72 29.17 10.45
N THR A 159 -18.24 30.38 10.66
CA THR A 159 -19.41 30.87 9.93
C THR A 159 -18.93 31.28 8.55
N VAL A 160 -19.07 30.40 7.56
CA VAL A 160 -18.97 30.82 6.16
C VAL A 160 -20.36 31.35 5.78
N SER A 161 -20.68 32.56 6.23
CA SER A 161 -21.94 33.26 5.87
C SER A 161 -21.83 33.97 4.53
N ASP A 162 -20.62 34.14 4.01
CA ASP A 162 -20.40 34.97 2.85
C ASP A 162 -20.56 34.11 1.60
N GLU A 163 -21.73 34.21 0.99
CA GLU A 163 -22.12 33.59 -0.28
C GLU A 163 -21.05 33.81 -1.38
N GLU A 164 -20.33 34.92 -1.29
CA GLU A 164 -19.21 35.32 -2.15
C GLU A 164 -17.95 34.45 -1.94
N THR A 165 -17.69 34.05 -0.69
CA THR A 165 -16.57 33.17 -0.33
C THR A 165 -16.83 31.74 -0.80
N LEU A 166 -18.09 31.28 -0.76
CA LEU A 166 -18.49 30.02 -1.38
C LEU A 166 -18.31 30.07 -2.91
N LYS A 167 -18.81 31.11 -3.57
CA LYS A 167 -18.68 31.27 -5.04
C LYS A 167 -17.22 31.22 -5.50
N LYS A 168 -16.31 31.90 -4.78
CA LYS A 168 -14.85 31.85 -5.03
C LYS A 168 -14.24 30.45 -4.92
N LEU A 169 -14.63 29.66 -3.91
CA LEU A 169 -14.09 28.32 -3.69
C LEU A 169 -14.56 27.31 -4.74
N TYR A 170 -15.76 27.51 -5.28
CA TYR A 170 -16.31 26.71 -6.38
C TYR A 170 -15.90 27.20 -7.78
N GLY A 171 -15.09 28.26 -7.87
CA GLY A 171 -14.61 28.79 -9.14
C GLY A 171 -15.71 29.41 -10.02
N LEU A 172 -16.86 29.73 -9.42
CA LEU A 172 -17.98 30.41 -10.07
C LEU A 172 -17.85 31.90 -9.78
N ARG A 173 -17.97 32.73 -10.81
CA ARG A 173 -18.06 34.20 -10.65
C ARG A 173 -19.49 34.60 -10.30
#